data_AF-A0A9R0XP83-F1
#
_entry.id   AF-A0A9R0XP83-F1
#
_cell.length_a   1.000
_cell.length_b   1.000
_cell.length_c   1.000
_cell.angle_alpha   90.00
_cell.angle_beta   90.00
_cell.angle_gamma   90.00
#
_symmetry.space_group_name_H-M   'P 1'
#
loop_
_entity.id
_entity.type
_entity.pdbx_description
1 polymer ?
#
loop_
_entity_poly.entity_id
_entity_poly.type
_entity_poly.pdbx_seq_one_letter_code
_entity_poly.pdbx_strand_id
1 'polypeptide(L)' 'MECAARGIVEEPCASGAHRRCGSCGAVAYCSKGHQFIHWKVHKEECARLATQMSRIDMLSQFPFTFSVEPLALVLPVFSK' A
#
# COMPACT_ATOMS: atom_id res chain seq x y z
N MET A 1 -11.00 1.74 -2.20
CA MET A 1 -9.82 2.29 -2.91
C MET A 1 -10.26 3.55 -3.62
N GLU A 2 -9.43 4.59 -3.59
CA GLU A 2 -9.69 5.82 -4.35
C GLU A 2 -9.21 5.68 -5.80
N CYS A 3 -9.73 6.52 -6.70
CA CYS A 3 -9.29 6.52 -8.09
C CYS A 3 -7.91 7.16 -8.18
N ALA A 4 -6.95 6.46 -8.79
CA ALA A 4 -5.59 6.97 -8.96
C ALA A 4 -5.49 8.16 -9.94
N ALA A 5 -6.52 8.40 -10.75
CA ALA A 5 -6.59 9.59 -11.60
C ALA A 5 -7.26 10.80 -10.91
N ARG A 6 -7.67 10.68 -9.65
CA ARG A 6 -8.39 11.75 -8.95
C ARG A 6 -7.49 12.98 -8.85
N GLY A 7 -7.99 14.13 -9.32
CA GLY A 7 -7.22 15.38 -9.40
C GLY A 7 -6.33 15.54 -10.64
N ILE A 8 -6.26 14.53 -11.52
CA ILE A 8 -5.58 14.61 -12.83
C ILE A 8 -6.59 14.92 -13.94
N VAL A 9 -7.82 14.44 -13.78
CA VAL A 9 -8.94 14.65 -14.70
C VAL A 9 -9.94 15.62 -14.11
N GLU A 10 -10.50 16.48 -14.97
CA GLU A 10 -11.59 17.40 -14.60
C GLU A 10 -12.90 16.66 -14.34
N GLU A 11 -13.09 15.54 -15.04
CA GLU A 11 -14.26 14.66 -14.87
C GLU A 11 -14.35 14.11 -13.44
N PRO A 12 -15.49 14.30 -12.76
CA PRO A 12 -15.69 13.80 -11.41
C PRO A 12 -15.53 12.28 -11.33
N CYS A 13 -14.86 11.80 -10.28
CA CYS A 13 -14.81 10.37 -10.01
C CYS A 13 -16.19 9.85 -9.58
N ALA A 14 -16.66 8.79 -10.23
CA ALA A 14 -17.78 8.00 -9.73
C ALA A 14 -17.44 7.42 -8.34
N SER A 15 -18.46 7.23 -7.50
CA SER A 15 -18.32 6.75 -6.11
C SER A 15 -17.52 5.44 -6.04
N GLY A 16 -16.24 5.56 -5.65
CA GLY A 16 -15.32 4.44 -5.45
C GLY A 16 -14.58 3.96 -6.71
N ALA A 17 -13.34 3.50 -6.52
CA ALA A 17 -12.54 2.89 -7.58
C ALA A 17 -12.42 1.38 -7.38
N HIS A 18 -13.11 0.62 -8.24
CA HIS A 18 -13.22 -0.84 -8.14
C HIS A 18 -12.37 -1.56 -9.20
N ARG A 19 -11.94 -0.87 -10.26
CA ARG A 19 -11.16 -1.46 -11.36
C ARG A 19 -9.67 -1.32 -11.07
N ARG A 20 -9.05 -2.38 -10.58
CA ARG A 20 -7.59 -2.39 -10.35
C ARG A 20 -6.82 -2.46 -11.67
N CYS A 21 -5.62 -1.93 -11.70
CA CYS A 21 -4.69 -2.17 -12.79
C CYS A 21 -4.45 -3.67 -12.94
N GLY A 22 -4.67 -4.23 -14.13
CA GLY A 22 -4.53 -5.68 -14.36
C GLY A 22 -3.08 -6.20 -14.28
N SER A 23 -2.09 -5.32 -14.41
CA SER A 23 -0.67 -5.69 -14.30
C SER A 23 -0.18 -5.67 -12.86
N CYS A 24 -0.28 -4.52 -12.19
CA CYS A 24 0.30 -4.36 -10.86
C CYS A 24 -0.67 -4.61 -9.72
N GLY A 25 -1.99 -4.54 -9.94
CA GLY A 25 -3.01 -4.67 -8.89
C GLY A 25 -3.07 -3.51 -7.87
N ALA A 26 -2.08 -2.61 -7.86
CA ALA A 26 -1.81 -1.69 -6.76
C ALA A 26 -2.69 -0.44 -6.75
N VAL A 27 -3.07 0.03 -7.93
CA VAL A 27 -3.90 1.22 -8.11
C VAL A 27 -5.27 0.85 -8.67
N ALA A 28 -6.29 1.66 -8.37
CA ALA A 28 -7.65 1.45 -8.85
C ALA A 28 -8.20 2.66 -9.59
N TYR A 29 -9.16 2.40 -10.47
CA TYR A 29 -9.82 3.40 -11.31
C TYR A 29 -11.34 3.26 -11.20
N CYS A 30 -12.05 4.39 -11.27
CA CYS A 30 -13.50 4.39 -11.40
C CYS A 30 -13.96 4.17 -12.86
N SER A 31 -13.10 4.43 -13.86
CA SER A 31 -13.40 4.25 -15.28
C SER A 31 -12.16 3.83 -16.10
N LYS A 32 -12.37 3.28 -17.31
CA LYS A 32 -11.28 3.01 -18.27
C LYS A 32 -10.62 4.30 -18.77
N GLY A 33 -11.38 5.39 -18.89
CA GLY A 33 -10.84 6.70 -19.28
C GLY A 33 -9.81 7.21 -18.27
N HIS A 34 -10.12 7.10 -16.98
CA HIS A 34 -9.20 7.50 -15.91
C HIS A 34 -7.93 6.64 -15.90
N GLN A 35 -8.05 5.33 -16.18
CA GLN A 35 -6.89 4.47 -16.36
C GLN A 35 -6.01 4.91 -17.53
N PHE A 36 -6.60 5.20 -18.69
CA PHE A 36 -5.85 5.63 -19.88
C PHE A 36 -5.10 6.94 -19.66
N ILE A 37 -5.75 7.91 -19.00
CA ILE A 37 -5.13 9.21 -18.71
C ILE A 37 -3.99 9.05 -17.69
N HIS A 38 -4.23 8.33 -16.60
CA HIS A 38 -3.21 8.05 -15.59
C HIS A 38 -2.09 7.15 -16.11
N TRP A 39 -2.31 6.34 -17.14
CA TRP A 39 -1.29 5.43 -17.70
C TRP A 39 -0.01 6.14 -18.13
N LYS A 40 -0.12 7.39 -18.59
CA LYS A 40 1.04 8.20 -19.02
C LYS A 40 2.10 8.33 -17.93
N VAL A 41 1.67 8.44 -16.66
CA VAL A 41 2.57 8.54 -15.49
C VAL A 41 2.72 7.19 -14.78
N HIS A 42 1.67 6.36 -14.75
CA HIS A 42 1.69 5.09 -14.04
C HIS A 42 2.62 4.05 -14.67
N LYS A 43 2.81 4.06 -15.99
CA LYS A 43 3.54 3.01 -16.72
C LYS A 43 4.97 2.79 -16.20
N GLU A 44 5.66 3.86 -15.78
CA GLU A 44 7.04 3.82 -15.32
C GLU A 44 7.15 3.10 -13.98
N GLU A 45 6.10 3.23 -13.17
CA GLU A 45 6.02 2.70 -11.82
C GLU A 45 5.28 1.34 -11.76
N CYS A 46 4.52 0.99 -12.80
CA CYS A 46 3.69 -0.21 -12.84
C CYS A 46 4.48 -1.49 -12.62
N ALA A 47 5.68 -1.62 -13.22
CA ALA A 47 6.52 -2.80 -13.08
C ALA A 47 7.06 -2.98 -11.64
N ARG A 48 7.46 -1.87 -11.00
CA ARG A 48 7.93 -1.87 -9.62
C ARG A 48 6.80 -2.27 -8.67
N LEU A 49 5.61 -1.68 -8.85
CA LEU A 49 4.44 -2.04 -8.05
C LEU A 49 3.99 -3.50 -8.24
N ALA A 50 4.07 -4.04 -9.46
CA ALA A 50 3.74 -5.44 -9.71
C ALA A 50 4.63 -6.40 -8.91
N THR A 51 5.94 -6.11 -8.86
CA THR A 51 6.90 -6.86 -8.04
C THR A 51 6.60 -6.76 -6.55
N GLN A 52 6.17 -5.58 -6.07
CA GLN A 52 5.79 -5.41 -4.67
C GLN A 52 4.49 -6.18 -4.35
N MET A 53 3.51 -6.13 -5.24
CA MET A 53 2.22 -6.78 -5.03
C MET A 53 2.29 -8.30 -5.08
N SER A 54 3.21 -8.90 -5.85
CA SER A 54 3.40 -10.36 -5.83
C SER A 54 3.94 -10.88 -4.50
N ARG A 55 4.54 -10.01 -3.68
CA ARG A 55 5.11 -10.35 -2.37
C ARG A 55 4.23 -9.90 -1.20
N ILE A 56 3.08 -9.28 -1.46
CA ILE A 56 2.27 -8.66 -0.42
C ILE A 56 1.66 -9.70 0.53
N ASP A 57 1.35 -10.89 0.01
CA ASP A 57 0.85 -12.01 0.81
C ASP A 57 1.89 -12.43 1.87
N MET A 58 3.17 -12.42 1.52
CA MET A 58 4.27 -12.72 2.44
C MET A 58 4.39 -11.68 3.56
N LEU A 59 4.11 -10.39 3.28
CA LEU A 59 4.05 -9.36 4.32
C LEU A 59 2.86 -9.58 5.27
N SER A 60 1.71 -10.00 4.74
CA SER A 60 0.51 -10.25 5.56
C SER A 60 0.70 -11.42 6.52
N GLN A 61 1.58 -12.37 6.17
CA GLN A 61 1.92 -13.53 6.99
C GLN A 61 3.11 -13.28 7.91
N PHE A 62 3.71 -12.09 7.89
CA PHE A 62 4.82 -11.79 8.77
C PHE A 62 4.30 -11.64 10.21
N PRO A 63 4.71 -12.52 11.14
CA PRO A 63 4.28 -12.41 12.52
C PRO A 63 5.06 -11.25 13.12
N PHE A 64 4.43 -10.08 13.20
CA PHE A 64 4.94 -8.99 14.02
C PHE A 64 4.83 -9.40 15.49
N THR A 65 5.73 -10.26 15.95
CA THR A 65 5.89 -10.55 17.37
C THR A 65 6.69 -9.39 17.95
N PHE A 66 5.99 -8.47 18.59
CA PHE A 66 6.61 -7.45 19.42
C PHE A 66 7.34 -8.16 20.57
N SER A 67 8.66 -8.15 20.55
CA SER A 67 9.47 -8.60 21.68
C SER A 67 9.47 -7.49 22.72
N VAL A 68 8.67 -7.67 23.77
CA VAL A 68 8.76 -6.82 24.96
C VAL A 68 10.08 -7.17 25.64
N GLU A 69 11.11 -6.36 25.46
CA GLU A 69 12.31 -6.43 26.30
C GLU A 69 11.86 -6.21 27.77
N PRO A 70 11.99 -7.21 28.65
CA PRO A 70 11.62 -7.03 30.03
C PRO A 70 12.61 -6.05 30.64
N LEU A 71 12.11 -4.87 31.04
CA LEU A 71 12.90 -3.91 31.82
C LEU A 71 13.40 -4.64 33.06
N ALA A 72 14.69 -5.00 33.04
CA ALA A 72 15.32 -5.71 34.13
C ALA A 72 15.05 -4.95 35.43
N LEU A 73 14.49 -5.67 36.40
CA LEU A 73 14.30 -5.21 37.77
C LEU A 73 15.66 -4.76 38.32
N VAL A 74 15.96 -3.47 38.24
CA VAL A 74 16.96 -2.82 39.09
C VAL A 74 16.38 -2.82 40.51
N LEU A 75 16.56 -3.93 41.21
CA LEU A 75 16.40 -3.96 42.65
C LEU A 75 17.51 -3.10 43.27
N PRO A 76 17.20 -2.17 44.18
CA PRO A 76 18.24 -1.47 44.92
C PRO A 76 18.99 -2.48 45.79
N VAL A 77 20.29 -2.66 45.51
CA VAL A 77 21.21 -3.32 46.43
C VAL A 77 21.43 -2.38 47.60
N PHE A 78 20.64 -2.55 48.68
CA PHE A 78 20.99 -1.97 49.97
C PHE A 78 22.08 -2.83 50.60
N SER A 79 23.33 -2.41 50.42
CA SER A 79 24.47 -2.96 51.15
C SER A 79 24.63 -2.24 52.49
N LYS A 80 24.33 -3.00 53.54
CA LYS A 80 24.79 -2.93 54.94
C LYS A 80 24.20 -1.89 55.88
#